data_AF-A0A960W3J0-F1
#
_entry.id   AF-A0A960W3J0-F1
#
_cell.length_a   1.000
_cell.length_b   1.000
_cell.length_c   1.000
_cell.angle_alpha   90.00
_cell.angle_beta   90.00
_cell.angle_gamma   90.00
#
_symmetry.space_group_name_H-M   'P 1'
#
loop_
_entity.id
_entity.type
_entity.pdbx_description
1 polymer ?
#
loop_
_entity_poly.entity_id
_entity_poly.type
_entity_poly.pdbx_seq_one_letter_code
_entity_poly.pdbx_strand_id
1 'polypeptide(L)'
;MMSFSQKKRAGKMPVLLLCYLLAGNCSATQVSVSIDQVYVTSDKPQKGSNEEIVNMVSTLVTGVLNKNLSQLPNFVNRNRGIYLDVKGLWSFEELQTELKKEDSIFEIYFFDHNKLVKQKKSPNVLTVRELLIASEGLKLDLFYEDSKSCEVKIKFLKNKKLAYDLNNPYFILIDGKWYLYRLF
;
A
#
# COMPACT_ATOMS: atom_id res chain seq x y z
N MET A 1 -71.89 -23.09 -33.83
CA MET A 1 -70.91 -22.98 -34.94
C MET A 1 -70.68 -21.49 -35.18
N MET A 2 -69.56 -20.93 -34.69
CA MET A 2 -68.40 -20.45 -35.49
C MET A 2 -68.83 -19.43 -36.56
N SER A 3 -68.33 -18.20 -36.67
CA SER A 3 -67.00 -17.66 -36.35
C SER A 3 -67.06 -16.11 -36.44
N PHE A 4 -66.45 -15.40 -35.48
CA PHE A 4 -66.07 -13.99 -35.63
C PHE A 4 -64.57 -13.94 -35.96
N SER A 5 -64.22 -13.37 -37.12
CA SER A 5 -62.84 -13.11 -37.52
C SER A 5 -62.58 -11.60 -37.46
N GLN A 6 -61.75 -11.16 -36.51
CA GLN A 6 -61.18 -9.81 -36.48
C GLN A 6 -59.70 -9.87 -36.86
N LYS A 7 -59.34 -9.11 -37.90
CA LYS A 7 -57.98 -8.86 -38.40
C LYS A 7 -57.13 -8.13 -37.34
N LYS A 8 -56.03 -8.77 -36.92
CA LYS A 8 -54.90 -8.12 -36.21
C LYS A 8 -53.92 -7.54 -37.24
N ARG A 9 -53.61 -6.24 -37.14
CA ARG A 9 -52.40 -5.64 -37.76
C ARG A 9 -51.31 -5.56 -36.69
N ALA A 10 -50.16 -6.16 -36.99
CA ALA A 10 -48.97 -6.14 -36.17
C ALA A 10 -48.21 -4.81 -36.35
N GLY A 11 -48.05 -4.05 -35.27
CA GLY A 11 -47.07 -2.98 -35.16
C GLY A 11 -45.73 -3.57 -34.68
N LYS A 12 -44.66 -3.35 -35.42
CA LYS A 12 -43.28 -3.72 -35.05
C LYS A 12 -42.78 -2.79 -33.93
N MET A 13 -42.40 -3.35 -32.78
CA MET A 13 -41.60 -2.67 -31.76
C MET A 13 -40.11 -2.67 -32.17
N PRO A 14 -39.38 -1.57 -32.01
CA PRO A 14 -37.93 -1.60 -32.09
C PRO A 14 -37.34 -2.20 -30.81
N VAL A 15 -36.52 -3.23 -30.98
CA VAL A 15 -35.66 -3.81 -29.93
C VAL A 15 -34.51 -2.82 -29.69
N LEU A 16 -34.65 -1.99 -28.66
CA LEU A 16 -33.52 -1.25 -28.09
C LEU A 16 -32.83 -2.17 -27.08
N LEU A 17 -31.81 -2.86 -27.58
CA LEU A 17 -30.86 -3.64 -26.79
C LEU A 17 -29.99 -2.66 -26.00
N LEU A 18 -30.44 -2.27 -24.81
CA LEU A 18 -29.67 -1.43 -23.90
C LEU A 18 -28.74 -2.35 -23.10
N CYS A 19 -27.57 -2.64 -23.68
CA CYS A 19 -26.44 -3.21 -22.95
C CYS A 19 -25.94 -2.18 -21.93
N TYR A 20 -26.52 -2.17 -20.72
CA TYR A 20 -25.86 -1.56 -19.58
C TYR A 20 -24.64 -2.42 -19.22
N LEU A 21 -23.49 -2.02 -19.75
CA LEU A 21 -22.19 -2.33 -19.20
C LEU A 21 -22.21 -1.90 -17.73
N LEU A 22 -22.31 -2.87 -16.82
CA LEU A 22 -21.84 -2.72 -15.46
C LEU A 22 -20.31 -2.58 -15.54
N ALA A 23 -19.84 -1.38 -15.85
CA ALA A 23 -18.52 -0.96 -15.44
C ALA A 23 -18.56 -0.95 -13.91
N GLY A 24 -18.22 -2.09 -13.31
CA GLY A 24 -17.85 -2.14 -11.91
C GLY A 24 -16.73 -1.13 -11.75
N ASN A 25 -17.04 0.01 -11.14
CA ASN A 25 -16.04 0.93 -10.65
C ASN A 25 -15.20 0.13 -9.66
N CYS A 26 -14.07 -0.40 -10.13
CA CYS A 26 -12.98 -0.84 -9.29
C CYS A 26 -12.42 0.44 -8.68
N SER A 27 -13.13 0.97 -7.68
CA SER A 27 -12.65 2.09 -6.90
C SER A 27 -11.44 1.54 -6.17
N ALA A 28 -10.23 1.87 -6.65
CA ALA A 28 -9.00 1.54 -5.96
C ALA A 28 -9.20 1.97 -4.50
N THR A 29 -9.13 1.02 -3.57
CA THR A 29 -9.35 1.29 -2.15
C THR A 29 -8.32 2.33 -1.72
N GLN A 30 -8.73 3.59 -1.61
CA GLN A 30 -7.82 4.68 -1.30
C GLN A 30 -7.66 4.74 0.21
N VAL A 31 -6.49 4.34 0.70
CA VAL A 31 -6.11 4.50 2.10
C VAL A 31 -5.54 5.90 2.26
N SER A 32 -6.23 6.75 3.03
CA SER A 32 -5.72 8.09 3.34
C SER A 32 -4.50 8.00 4.26
N VAL A 33 -3.53 8.91 4.09
CA VAL A 33 -2.33 8.98 4.94
C VAL A 33 -2.19 10.43 5.38
N SER A 34 -2.04 10.67 6.68
CA SER A 34 -1.87 12.01 7.22
C SER A 34 -1.07 12.01 8.51
N ILE A 35 -0.41 13.14 8.78
CA ILE A 35 0.30 13.34 10.05
C ILE A 35 -0.72 13.43 11.20
N ASP A 36 -0.36 12.84 12.33
CA ASP A 36 -1.03 13.04 13.61
C ASP A 36 -0.15 13.91 14.51
N GLN A 37 1.03 13.40 14.90
CA GLN A 37 1.95 14.10 15.78
C GLN A 37 3.37 14.16 15.21
N VAL A 38 4.14 15.16 15.66
CA VAL A 38 5.57 15.30 15.35
C VAL A 38 6.32 15.48 16.66
N TYR A 39 7.29 14.60 16.90
CA TYR A 39 8.16 14.58 18.06
C TYR A 39 9.60 14.84 17.63
N VAL A 40 10.30 15.72 18.33
CA VAL A 40 11.70 16.09 18.04
C VAL A 40 12.48 16.00 19.33
N THR A 41 13.49 15.14 19.39
CA THR A 41 14.28 14.91 20.62
C THR A 41 15.54 15.77 20.70
N SER A 42 16.08 16.22 19.57
CA SER A 42 17.30 17.04 19.54
C SER A 42 17.16 18.20 18.55
N ASP A 43 17.75 18.08 17.37
CA ASP A 43 17.74 19.10 16.33
C ASP A 43 16.46 19.07 15.51
N LYS A 44 15.99 20.25 15.11
CA LYS A 44 14.83 20.35 14.23
C LYS A 44 15.17 19.82 12.83
N PRO A 45 14.28 19.04 12.20
CA PRO A 45 14.47 18.61 10.83
C PRO A 45 14.42 19.79 9.85
N GLN A 46 15.01 19.62 8.67
CA GLN A 46 14.93 20.62 7.60
C GLN A 46 13.47 20.91 7.21
N LYS A 47 13.20 22.15 6.78
CA LYS A 47 11.87 22.56 6.30
C LYS A 47 11.45 21.65 5.13
N GLY A 48 10.22 21.13 5.17
CA GLY A 48 9.69 20.23 4.14
C GLY A 48 9.89 18.74 4.43
N SER A 49 10.65 18.36 5.46
CA SER A 49 10.91 16.94 5.79
C SER A 49 9.63 16.16 6.07
N ASN A 50 8.70 16.76 6.80
CA ASN A 50 7.44 16.11 7.16
C ASN A 50 6.63 15.75 5.91
N GLU A 51 6.49 16.70 4.99
CA GLU A 51 5.79 16.53 3.73
C GLU A 51 6.48 15.49 2.84
N GLU A 52 7.81 15.53 2.75
CA GLU A 52 8.59 14.55 1.98
C GLU A 52 8.40 13.13 2.50
N ILE A 53 8.56 12.91 3.81
CA ILE A 53 8.40 11.59 4.45
C ILE A 53 6.96 11.07 4.27
N VAL A 54 5.95 11.92 4.50
CA VAL A 54 4.54 11.53 4.32
C VAL A 54 4.24 11.18 2.86
N ASN A 55 4.80 11.91 1.90
CA ASN A 55 4.65 11.60 0.48
C ASN A 55 5.32 10.26 0.11
N MET A 56 6.49 9.96 0.68
CA MET A 56 7.13 8.65 0.51
C MET A 56 6.25 7.52 1.06
N VAL A 57 5.74 7.65 2.29
CA VAL A 57 4.83 6.65 2.90
C VAL A 57 3.56 6.50 2.05
N SER A 58 2.96 7.61 1.62
CA SER A 58 1.74 7.59 0.79
C SER A 58 1.98 6.89 -0.55
N THR A 59 3.14 7.11 -1.16
CA THR A 59 3.51 6.45 -2.43
C THR A 59 3.72 4.95 -2.24
N LEU A 60 4.38 4.55 -1.16
CA LEU A 60 4.59 3.13 -0.82
C LEU A 60 3.26 2.42 -0.55
N VAL A 61 2.40 3.00 0.30
CA VAL A 61 1.05 2.48 0.59
C VAL A 61 0.25 2.32 -0.71
N THR A 62 0.25 3.34 -1.57
CA THR A 62 -0.41 3.27 -2.88
C THR A 62 0.16 2.15 -3.75
N GLY A 63 1.48 2.01 -3.78
CA GLY A 63 2.15 0.91 -4.48
C GLY A 63 1.69 -0.47 -3.98
N VAL A 64 1.65 -0.66 -2.66
CA VAL A 64 1.19 -1.93 -2.06
C VAL A 64 -0.28 -2.22 -2.41
N LEU A 65 -1.16 -1.23 -2.30
CA LEU A 65 -2.58 -1.37 -2.63
C LEU A 65 -2.80 -1.75 -4.10
N ASN A 66 -1.97 -1.20 -4.99
CA ASN A 66 -1.95 -1.49 -6.42
C ASN A 66 -1.13 -2.73 -6.81
N LYS A 67 -0.61 -3.48 -5.82
CA LYS A 67 0.28 -4.65 -6.03
C LYS A 67 1.50 -4.34 -6.91
N ASN A 68 2.07 -3.14 -6.74
CA ASN A 68 3.19 -2.65 -7.53
C ASN A 68 4.19 -1.89 -6.65
N LEU A 69 5.34 -2.53 -6.39
CA LEU A 69 6.46 -1.94 -5.64
C LEU A 69 7.62 -1.48 -6.53
N SER A 70 7.40 -1.27 -7.83
CA SER A 70 8.44 -0.81 -8.77
C SER A 70 9.09 0.52 -8.36
N GLN A 71 8.40 1.34 -7.57
CA GLN A 71 8.91 2.63 -7.06
C GLN A 71 9.77 2.48 -5.79
N LEU A 72 9.73 1.33 -5.10
CA LEU A 72 10.47 1.13 -3.84
C LEU A 72 11.97 1.44 -3.98
N PRO A 73 12.68 1.00 -5.03
CA PRO A 73 14.09 1.34 -5.21
C PRO A 73 14.38 2.84 -5.29
N ASN A 74 13.44 3.68 -5.73
CA ASN A 74 13.66 5.13 -5.83
C ASN A 74 13.83 5.83 -4.47
N PHE A 75 13.38 5.16 -3.40
CA PHE A 75 13.48 5.61 -2.02
C PHE A 75 14.69 5.04 -1.29
N VAL A 76 15.46 4.14 -1.89
CA VAL A 76 16.58 3.47 -1.23
C VAL A 76 17.90 4.07 -1.68
N ASN A 77 18.77 4.41 -0.72
CA ASN A 77 20.10 4.91 -1.03
C ASN A 77 20.98 3.74 -1.51
N ARG A 78 21.61 3.88 -2.68
CA ARG A 78 22.41 2.81 -3.31
C ARG A 78 23.54 2.28 -2.42
N ASN A 79 24.17 3.15 -1.64
CA ASN A 79 25.33 2.78 -0.81
C ASN A 79 24.93 2.26 0.57
N ARG A 80 23.70 2.54 1.02
CA ARG A 80 23.23 2.14 2.36
C ARG A 80 22.32 0.93 2.34
N GLY A 81 21.56 0.71 1.26
CA GLY A 81 20.59 -0.37 1.22
C GLY A 81 19.36 -0.12 2.10
N ILE A 82 18.64 -1.19 2.44
CA ILE A 82 17.38 -1.16 3.19
C ILE A 82 17.24 -2.36 4.15
N TYR A 83 16.67 -2.13 5.33
CA TYR A 83 16.18 -3.18 6.21
C TYR A 83 14.73 -3.55 5.87
N LEU A 84 14.47 -4.82 5.60
CA LEU A 84 13.11 -5.33 5.36
C LEU A 84 12.44 -5.90 6.61
N ASP A 85 13.25 -6.33 7.58
CA ASP A 85 12.83 -6.80 8.91
C ASP A 85 14.09 -6.83 9.81
N VAL A 86 13.97 -7.33 11.04
CA VAL A 86 15.10 -7.68 11.94
C VAL A 86 16.10 -8.67 11.33
N LYS A 87 15.79 -9.28 10.18
CA LYS A 87 16.56 -10.38 9.58
C LYS A 87 17.71 -9.97 8.64
N GLY A 88 17.89 -8.69 8.35
CA GLY A 88 19.14 -8.24 7.71
C GLY A 88 19.00 -7.02 6.82
N LEU A 89 20.11 -6.29 6.72
CA LEU A 89 20.30 -5.20 5.76
C LEU A 89 20.50 -5.80 4.36
N TRP A 90 19.72 -5.35 3.39
CA TRP A 90 19.90 -5.71 1.99
C TRP A 90 20.54 -4.56 1.23
N SER A 91 21.50 -4.88 0.36
CA SER A 91 22.01 -3.96 -0.64
C SER A 91 20.91 -3.54 -1.63
N PHE A 92 21.19 -2.46 -2.36
CA PHE A 92 20.30 -1.97 -3.40
C PHE A 92 20.12 -3.01 -4.52
N GLU A 93 21.18 -3.72 -4.89
CA GLU A 93 21.17 -4.75 -5.92
C GLU A 93 20.37 -5.99 -5.50
N GLU A 94 20.48 -6.41 -4.24
CA GLU A 94 19.67 -7.50 -3.68
C GLU A 94 18.19 -7.15 -3.71
N LEU A 95 17.83 -5.93 -3.28
CA LEU A 95 16.46 -5.43 -3.36
C LEU A 95 15.92 -5.47 -4.80
N GLN A 96 16.67 -4.93 -5.76
CA GLN A 96 16.24 -4.91 -7.16
C GLN A 96 16.09 -6.31 -7.75
N THR A 97 16.98 -7.23 -7.35
CA THR A 97 16.93 -8.61 -7.81
C THR A 97 15.70 -9.31 -7.24
N GLU A 98 15.43 -9.13 -5.95
CA GLU A 98 14.27 -9.74 -5.29
C GLU A 98 12.94 -9.25 -5.87
N LEU A 99 12.80 -7.95 -6.15
CA LEU A 99 11.58 -7.38 -6.72
C LEU A 99 11.22 -7.95 -8.11
N LYS A 100 12.14 -8.64 -8.77
CA LYS A 100 11.94 -9.28 -10.08
C LYS A 100 11.68 -10.78 -9.99
N LYS A 101 11.87 -11.40 -8.82
CA LYS A 101 11.67 -12.84 -8.66
C LYS A 101 10.19 -13.16 -8.55
N GLU A 102 9.78 -14.21 -9.26
CA GLU A 102 8.56 -14.94 -8.92
C GLU A 102 8.71 -15.55 -7.52
N ASP A 103 7.62 -15.62 -6.77
CA ASP A 103 7.62 -16.10 -5.39
C ASP A 103 8.59 -15.33 -4.47
N SER A 104 8.87 -14.07 -4.79
CA SER A 104 9.68 -13.19 -3.94
C SER A 104 9.06 -12.99 -2.57
N ILE A 105 9.88 -12.60 -1.60
CA ILE A 105 9.36 -12.21 -0.28
C ILE A 105 8.32 -11.09 -0.38
N PHE A 106 8.45 -10.18 -1.35
CA PHE A 106 7.47 -9.11 -1.55
C PHE A 106 6.14 -9.68 -2.04
N GLU A 107 6.17 -10.59 -3.02
CA GLU A 107 4.95 -11.24 -3.49
C GLU A 107 4.22 -11.96 -2.34
N ILE A 108 4.95 -12.78 -1.58
CA ILE A 108 4.36 -13.61 -0.53
C ILE A 108 3.85 -12.75 0.63
N TYR A 109 4.67 -11.85 1.17
CA TYR A 109 4.31 -11.11 2.39
C TYR A 109 3.42 -9.90 2.12
N PHE A 110 3.53 -9.26 0.95
CA PHE A 110 2.74 -8.07 0.65
C PHE A 110 1.44 -8.39 -0.10
N PHE A 111 1.38 -9.45 -0.91
CA PHE A 111 0.29 -9.59 -1.90
C PHE A 111 -0.45 -10.93 -1.90
N ASP A 112 0.22 -12.06 -1.66
CA ASP A 112 -0.35 -13.40 -1.79
C ASP A 112 -0.65 -14.05 -0.44
N HIS A 113 -1.90 -13.93 -0.01
CA HIS A 113 -2.40 -14.50 1.23
C HIS A 113 -2.22 -16.02 1.30
N ASN A 114 -2.47 -16.75 0.20
CA ASN A 114 -2.42 -18.21 0.21
C ASN A 114 -0.98 -18.71 0.40
N LYS A 115 -0.02 -18.06 -0.30
CA LYS A 115 1.41 -18.35 -0.11
C LYS A 115 1.84 -18.01 1.32
N LEU A 116 1.39 -16.89 1.87
CA LEU A 116 1.72 -16.48 3.23
C LEU A 116 1.18 -17.47 4.28
N VAL A 117 -0.09 -17.88 4.17
CA VAL A 117 -0.71 -18.89 5.04
C VAL A 117 0.07 -20.20 5.00
N LYS A 118 0.48 -20.65 3.80
CA LYS A 118 1.29 -21.85 3.63
C LYS A 118 2.66 -21.71 4.31
N GLN A 119 3.34 -20.56 4.15
CA GLN A 119 4.66 -20.32 4.72
C GLN A 119 4.62 -20.18 6.26
N LYS A 120 3.59 -19.51 6.79
CA LYS A 120 3.43 -19.26 8.24
C LYS A 120 2.70 -20.39 8.96
N LYS A 121 2.09 -21.32 8.22
CA LYS A 121 1.25 -22.42 8.75
C LYS A 121 0.15 -21.89 9.68
N SER A 122 -0.41 -20.73 9.34
CA SER A 122 -1.44 -20.06 10.14
C SER A 122 -2.44 -19.39 9.19
N PRO A 123 -3.75 -19.70 9.30
CA PRO A 123 -4.78 -19.11 8.45
C PRO A 123 -5.14 -17.67 8.84
N ASN A 124 -4.68 -17.20 10.00
CA ASN A 124 -5.05 -15.89 10.55
C ASN A 124 -4.03 -14.79 10.20
N VAL A 125 -3.03 -15.09 9.37
CA VAL A 125 -2.04 -14.10 8.94
C VAL A 125 -2.62 -13.20 7.87
N LEU A 126 -2.25 -11.93 7.89
CA LEU A 126 -2.61 -10.97 6.87
C LEU A 126 -1.36 -10.52 6.13
N THR A 127 -1.50 -10.35 4.82
CA THR A 127 -0.49 -9.67 4.01
C THR A 127 -0.46 -8.18 4.35
N VAL A 128 0.64 -7.49 4.03
CA VAL A 128 0.74 -6.03 4.22
C VAL A 128 -0.41 -5.31 3.50
N ARG A 129 -0.79 -5.75 2.30
CA ARG A 129 -1.92 -5.16 1.57
C ARG A 129 -3.26 -5.34 2.31
N GLU A 130 -3.51 -6.50 2.89
CA GLU A 130 -4.73 -6.75 3.66
C GLU A 130 -4.77 -5.92 4.93
N LEU A 131 -3.63 -5.77 5.63
CA LEU A 131 -3.49 -4.88 6.78
C LEU A 131 -3.83 -3.42 6.40
N LEU A 132 -3.28 -2.94 5.28
CA LEU A 132 -3.55 -1.58 4.79
C LEU A 132 -5.01 -1.38 4.41
N ILE A 133 -5.66 -2.35 3.75
CA ILE A 133 -7.10 -2.27 3.44
C ILE A 133 -7.93 -2.21 4.73
N ALA A 134 -7.61 -3.06 5.72
CA ALA A 134 -8.31 -3.10 6.99
C ALA A 134 -8.11 -1.81 7.83
N SER A 135 -7.11 -0.98 7.52
CA SER A 135 -6.83 0.25 8.27
C SER A 135 -7.89 1.33 8.07
N GLU A 136 -8.58 1.35 6.93
CA GLU A 136 -9.44 2.46 6.45
C GLU A 136 -8.77 3.86 6.49
N GLY A 137 -7.43 3.89 6.51
CA GLY A 137 -6.64 5.11 6.60
C GLY A 137 -5.58 5.03 7.70
N LEU A 138 -4.54 5.84 7.53
CA LEU A 138 -3.37 5.89 8.37
C LEU A 138 -3.17 7.27 8.98
N LYS A 139 -2.77 7.27 10.23
CA LYS A 139 -2.25 8.41 10.97
C LYS A 139 -0.79 8.13 11.32
N LEU A 140 0.08 9.10 11.04
CA LEU A 140 1.52 8.96 11.20
C LEU A 140 1.99 9.84 12.35
N ASP A 141 2.65 9.24 13.34
CA ASP A 141 3.51 10.01 14.24
C ASP A 141 4.93 10.01 13.69
N LEU A 142 5.53 11.18 13.57
CA LEU A 142 6.92 11.34 13.14
C LEU A 142 7.80 11.54 14.37
N PHE A 143 8.74 10.63 14.60
CA PHE A 143 9.71 10.70 15.69
C PHE A 143 11.09 11.00 15.12
N TYR A 144 11.51 12.26 15.21
CA TYR A 144 12.85 12.69 14.83
C TYR A 144 13.81 12.45 16.00
N GLU A 145 14.73 11.50 15.84
CA GLU A 145 15.82 11.27 16.79
C GLU A 145 16.86 12.40 16.69
N ASP A 146 17.11 12.83 15.45
CA ASP A 146 17.90 14.01 15.09
C ASP A 146 17.35 14.69 13.82
N SER A 147 18.06 15.72 13.33
CA SER A 147 17.66 16.46 12.13
C SER A 147 17.73 15.66 10.83
N LYS A 148 18.30 14.45 10.87
CA LYS A 148 18.63 13.58 9.73
C LYS A 148 18.04 12.18 9.85
N SER A 149 17.31 11.85 10.90
CA SER A 149 16.67 10.55 11.04
C SER A 149 15.26 10.68 11.59
N CYS A 150 14.35 9.83 11.10
CA CYS A 150 12.97 9.83 11.51
C CYS A 150 12.39 8.41 11.51
N GLU A 151 11.93 7.95 12.67
CA GLU A 151 11.05 6.79 12.76
C GLU A 151 9.59 7.25 12.60
N VAL A 152 8.83 6.52 11.79
CA VAL A 152 7.41 6.79 11.62
C VAL A 152 6.61 5.70 12.31
N LYS A 153 5.74 6.07 13.25
CA LYS A 153 4.79 5.13 13.82
C LYS A 153 3.49 5.19 13.03
N ILE A 154 3.10 4.06 12.46
CA ILE A 154 1.85 3.92 11.70
C ILE A 154 0.72 3.59 12.68
N LYS A 155 -0.35 4.38 12.67
CA LYS A 155 -1.61 4.11 13.38
C LYS A 155 -2.70 3.89 12.36
N PHE A 156 -3.48 2.83 12.53
CA PHE A 156 -4.66 2.63 11.70
C PHE A 156 -5.86 3.42 12.26
N LEU A 157 -6.70 3.97 11.39
CA LEU A 157 -7.94 4.61 11.79
C LEU A 157 -8.95 3.58 12.32
N LYS A 158 -8.97 2.38 11.71
CA LYS A 158 -9.76 1.21 12.10
C LYS A 158 -8.87 0.02 12.41
N ASN A 159 -9.40 -0.98 13.12
CA ASN A 159 -8.67 -2.21 13.44
C ASN A 159 -7.28 -1.95 14.07
N LYS A 160 -7.20 -0.98 15.01
CA LYS A 160 -5.95 -0.44 15.57
C LYS A 160 -4.93 -1.48 16.05
N LYS A 161 -5.39 -2.65 16.51
CA LYS A 161 -4.51 -3.73 16.96
C LYS A 161 -3.70 -4.35 15.81
N LEU A 162 -4.20 -4.34 14.58
CA LEU A 162 -3.50 -4.86 13.41
C LEU A 162 -2.28 -4.02 13.02
N ALA A 163 -2.18 -2.77 13.48
CA ALA A 163 -1.01 -1.94 13.22
C ALA A 163 0.27 -2.51 13.86
N TYR A 164 0.15 -3.35 14.90
CA TYR A 164 1.31 -4.02 15.52
C TYR A 164 1.92 -5.12 14.65
N ASP A 165 1.23 -5.53 13.59
CA ASP A 165 1.74 -6.52 12.64
C ASP A 165 2.59 -5.86 11.52
N LEU A 166 2.70 -4.53 11.52
CA LEU A 166 3.60 -3.77 10.64
C LEU A 166 4.80 -3.24 11.41
N ASN A 167 5.94 -3.18 10.73
CA ASN A 167 7.12 -2.51 11.25
C ASN A 167 6.94 -0.99 11.14
N ASN A 168 7.61 -0.24 12.01
CA ASN A 168 7.71 1.22 11.84
C ASN A 168 8.74 1.51 10.74
N PRO A 169 8.38 2.22 9.65
CA PRO A 169 9.38 2.60 8.67
C PRO A 169 10.32 3.65 9.26
N TYR A 170 11.58 3.59 8.85
CA TYR A 170 12.63 4.47 9.32
C TYR A 170 13.30 5.16 8.15
N PHE A 171 13.51 6.46 8.27
CA PHE A 171 14.03 7.32 7.20
C PHE A 171 15.32 7.99 7.64
N ILE A 172 16.24 8.16 6.70
CA ILE A 172 17.51 8.87 6.90
C ILE A 172 17.73 9.91 5.80
N LEU A 173 18.30 11.05 6.19
CA LEU A 173 18.66 12.15 5.32
C LEU A 173 20.14 12.03 4.93
N ILE A 174 20.41 11.88 3.63
CA ILE A 174 21.77 11.79 3.08
C ILE A 174 21.87 12.82 1.96
N ASP A 175 22.87 13.70 2.06
CA ASP A 175 23.15 14.73 1.06
C ASP A 175 21.92 15.54 0.64
N GLY A 176 21.06 15.87 1.62
CA GLY A 176 19.86 16.69 1.43
C GLY A 176 18.62 15.95 0.92
N LYS A 177 18.68 14.62 0.71
CA LYS A 177 17.53 13.79 0.27
C LYS A 177 17.16 12.75 1.32
N TRP A 178 15.86 12.59 1.60
CA TRP A 178 15.37 11.52 2.48
C TRP A 178 15.32 10.17 1.74
N TYR A 179 15.70 9.13 2.46
CA TYR A 179 15.70 7.74 1.99
C TYR A 179 15.01 6.84 3.01
N LEU A 180 14.28 5.85 2.51
CA LEU A 180 13.73 4.76 3.31
C LEU A 180 14.87 3.81 3.67
N TYR A 181 15.14 3.70 4.97
CA TYR A 181 16.17 2.83 5.53
C TYR A 181 15.60 1.55 6.15
N ARG A 182 14.35 1.58 6.62
CA ARG A 182 13.61 0.38 7.05
C ARG A 182 12.18 0.41 6.50
N LEU A 183 11.75 -0.69 5.89
CA LEU A 183 10.40 -0.87 5.37
C LEU A 183 9.42 -1.25 6.51
N PHE A 184 8.13 -0.96 6.30
CA PHE A 184 7.03 -1.30 7.21
C PHE A 184 6.40 -2.66 6.91
#